data_AF-A0A0M4GHI7-F1
#
_entry.id   AF-A0A0M4GHI7-F1
#
_cell.length_a   1.000
_cell.length_b   1.000
_cell.length_c   1.000
_cell.angle_alpha   90.00
_cell.angle_beta   90.00
_cell.angle_gamma   90.00
#
_symmetry.space_group_name_H-M   'P 1'
#
loop_
_entity.id
_entity.type
_entity.pdbx_description
1 polymer ?
#
loop_
_entity_poly.entity_id
_entity_poly.type
_entity_poly.pdbx_seq_one_letter_code
_entity_poly.pdbx_strand_id
1 'polypeptide(L)'
;MNNTVESNGADLSRIIEMAWEDRTPFEAIEREFGLNESAVVRLMRKNLKSSSFKLWRERVAGRKTKHLQLRMPEVIRGYCTRQYKHH
;
A
#
# COMPACT_ATOMS: atom_id res chain seq x y z
N MET A 1 -14.85 23.70 -7.06
CA MET A 1 -14.83 22.68 -5.99
C MET A 1 -13.45 22.76 -5.35
N ASN A 2 -13.37 23.46 -4.22
CA ASN A 2 -12.09 23.90 -3.67
C ASN A 2 -11.93 23.18 -2.33
N ASN A 3 -11.34 21.98 -2.34
CA ASN A 3 -11.04 21.28 -1.09
C ASN A 3 -9.73 21.85 -0.53
N THR A 4 -9.83 23.06 0.03
CA THR A 4 -8.77 23.63 0.86
C THR A 4 -8.86 22.91 2.18
N VAL A 5 -8.04 21.87 2.34
CA VAL A 5 -7.76 21.29 3.66
C VAL A 5 -7.10 22.39 4.46
N GLU A 6 -7.89 23.03 5.31
CA GLU A 6 -7.46 24.10 6.19
C GLU A 6 -6.37 23.52 7.11
N SER A 7 -5.30 24.28 7.25
CA SER A 7 -3.98 23.83 7.68
C SER A 7 -3.91 23.49 9.18
N ASN A 8 -4.63 22.47 9.62
CA ASN A 8 -4.43 21.86 10.92
C ASN A 8 -3.39 20.75 10.78
N GLY A 9 -2.23 20.92 11.41
CA GLY A 9 -1.18 19.89 11.41
C GLY A 9 -1.66 18.52 11.93
N ALA A 10 -2.76 18.50 12.69
CA ALA A 10 -3.42 17.29 13.17
C ALA A 10 -3.99 16.44 12.03
N ASP A 11 -4.65 17.04 11.03
CA ASP A 11 -5.22 16.32 9.89
C ASP A 11 -4.11 15.69 9.04
N LEU A 12 -3.00 16.43 8.87
CA LEU A 12 -1.86 15.93 8.10
C LEU A 12 -1.18 14.75 8.80
N SER A 13 -0.95 14.82 10.12
CA SER A 13 -0.48 13.68 10.90
C SER A 13 -1.45 12.50 10.81
N ARG A 14 -2.76 12.76 10.92
CA ARG A 14 -3.79 11.72 10.83
C ARG A 14 -3.79 11.02 9.46
N ILE A 15 -3.69 11.77 8.37
CA ILE A 15 -3.58 11.22 7.01
C ILE A 15 -2.31 10.38 6.88
N ILE A 16 -1.18 10.83 7.46
CA ILE A 16 0.09 10.08 7.43
C ILE A 16 -0.02 8.78 8.21
N GLU A 17 -0.62 8.81 9.40
CA GLU A 17 -0.87 7.63 10.23
C GLU A 17 -1.78 6.63 9.51
N MET A 18 -2.92 7.09 8.98
CA MET A 18 -3.85 6.26 8.23
C MET A 18 -3.21 5.66 6.97
N ALA A 19 -2.41 6.44 6.24
CA ALA A 19 -1.71 5.96 5.05
C ALA A 19 -0.57 4.98 5.38
N TRP A 20 0.01 5.05 6.58
CA TRP A 20 0.99 4.09 7.07
C TRP A 20 0.36 2.81 7.60
N GLU A 21 -0.89 2.86 8.04
CA GLU A 21 -1.65 1.67 8.42
C GLU A 21 -1.91 0.83 7.17
N ASP A 22 -1.27 -0.35 7.11
CA ASP A 22 -1.31 -1.25 5.95
C ASP A 22 -2.76 -1.62 5.54
N ARG A 23 -3.75 -1.41 6.41
CA ARG A 23 -5.15 -1.77 6.20
C ARG A 23 -6.08 -0.62 5.77
N THR A 24 -5.63 0.62 5.64
CA THR A 24 -6.54 1.72 5.25
C THR A 24 -6.69 1.79 3.73
N PRO A 25 -7.88 1.52 3.16
CA PRO A 25 -8.11 1.76 1.74
C PRO A 25 -8.07 3.27 1.45
N PHE A 26 -7.52 3.65 0.30
CA PHE A 26 -7.51 5.06 -0.14
C PHE A 26 -8.93 5.66 -0.20
N GLU A 27 -9.95 4.82 -0.41
CA GLU A 27 -11.38 5.19 -0.36
C GLU A 27 -11.81 5.76 1.00
N ALA A 28 -11.24 5.28 2.12
CA ALA A 28 -11.57 5.82 3.45
C ALA A 28 -11.00 7.24 3.62
N ILE A 29 -9.76 7.46 3.16
CA ILE A 29 -9.10 8.76 3.21
C ILE A 29 -9.80 9.75 2.25
N GLU A 30 -10.22 9.28 1.08
CA GLU A 30 -10.99 10.09 0.14
C GLU A 30 -12.36 10.49 0.72
N ARG A 31 -13.02 9.60 1.46
CA ARG A 31 -14.29 9.92 2.11
C ARG A 31 -14.18 10.89 3.28
N GLU A 32 -13.16 10.75 4.12
CA GLU A 32 -12.98 11.63 5.30
C GLU A 32 -12.36 12.97 4.93
N PHE A 33 -11.38 12.97 4.03
CA PHE A 33 -10.56 14.16 3.73
C PHE A 33 -10.76 14.70 2.31
N GLY A 34 -11.53 14.02 1.45
CA GLY A 34 -11.66 14.41 0.04
C GLY A 34 -10.37 14.25 -0.76
N LEU A 35 -9.41 13.45 -0.27
CA LEU A 35 -8.10 13.26 -0.89
C LEU A 35 -8.07 11.96 -1.71
N ASN A 36 -7.88 12.11 -3.02
CA ASN A 36 -7.68 10.96 -3.89
C ASN A 36 -6.31 10.29 -3.67
N GLU A 37 -6.14 9.07 -4.18
CA GLU A 37 -4.88 8.30 -4.07
C GLU A 37 -3.67 9.12 -4.53
N SER A 38 -3.80 9.85 -5.64
CA SER A 38 -2.71 10.68 -6.19
C SER A 38 -2.29 11.81 -5.25
N ALA A 39 -3.24 12.43 -4.56
CA ALA A 39 -3.01 13.49 -3.58
C ALA A 39 -2.32 12.93 -2.33
N VAL A 40 -2.76 11.77 -1.83
CA VAL A 40 -2.12 11.08 -0.71
C VAL A 40 -0.69 10.66 -1.05
N VAL A 41 -0.45 10.11 -2.24
CA VAL A 41 0.90 9.75 -2.72
C VAL A 41 1.80 10.98 -2.78
N ARG A 42 1.29 12.10 -3.30
CA ARG A 42 2.04 13.36 -3.40
C ARG A 42 2.32 13.96 -2.03
N LEU A 43 1.39 13.81 -1.07
CA LEU A 43 1.54 14.23 0.32
C LEU A 43 2.58 13.38 1.06
N MET A 44 2.49 12.06 0.94
CA MET A 44 3.48 11.10 1.45
C MET A 44 4.89 11.40 0.91
N ARG A 45 5.02 11.68 -0.39
CA ARG A 45 6.30 12.03 -1.02
C ARG A 45 6.91 13.32 -0.49
N LYS A 46 6.09 14.29 -0.07
CA LYS A 46 6.56 15.55 0.51
C LYS A 46 6.96 15.42 1.98
N ASN A 47 6.31 14.53 2.73
CA ASN A 47 6.50 14.40 4.18
C ASN A 47 7.49 13.29 4.58
N LEU A 48 7.63 12.24 3.77
CA LEU A 48 8.53 11.13 4.05
C LEU A 48 9.87 11.29 3.32
N LYS A 49 10.94 10.78 3.94
CA LYS A 49 12.23 10.60 3.26
C LYS A 49 12.10 9.57 2.12
N SER A 50 12.91 9.74 1.08
CA SER A 50 12.88 8.90 -0.13
C SER A 50 12.91 7.39 0.15
N SER A 51 13.71 6.94 1.14
CA SER A 51 13.81 5.54 1.53
C SER A 51 12.53 5.00 2.18
N SER A 52 11.91 5.78 3.08
CA SER A 52 10.64 5.42 3.72
C SER A 52 9.48 5.42 2.72
N PHE A 53 9.47 6.38 1.79
CA PHE A 53 8.49 6.43 0.70
C PHE A 53 8.59 5.21 -0.22
N LYS A 54 9.80 4.76 -0.55
CA LYS A 54 10.02 3.55 -1.36
C LYS A 54 9.43 2.32 -0.67
N LEU A 55 9.73 2.12 0.63
CA LEU A 55 9.19 1.01 1.41
C LEU A 55 7.65 1.04 1.51
N TRP A 56 7.08 2.22 1.73
CA TRP A 56 5.62 2.41 1.73
C TRP A 56 5.01 2.09 0.37
N ARG A 57 5.62 2.58 -0.73
CA ARG A 57 5.19 2.25 -2.10
C ARG A 57 5.30 0.77 -2.40
N GLU A 58 6.32 0.08 -1.91
CA GLU A 58 6.45 -1.38 -2.08
C GLU A 58 5.33 -2.14 -1.36
N ARG A 59 4.87 -1.66 -0.20
CA ARG A 59 3.72 -2.24 0.53
C ARG A 59 2.39 -1.95 -0.16
N VAL A 60 2.14 -0.68 -0.49
CA VAL A 60 0.91 -0.21 -1.15
C VAL A 60 0.76 -0.80 -2.56
N ALA A 61 1.83 -0.76 -3.36
CA ALA A 61 1.84 -1.31 -4.72
C ALA A 61 1.99 -2.85 -4.73
N GLY A 62 2.43 -3.45 -3.63
CA GLY A 62 2.48 -4.91 -3.44
C GLY A 62 1.11 -5.58 -3.51
N ARG A 63 0.01 -4.82 -3.42
CA ARG A 63 -1.35 -5.28 -3.69
C ARG A 63 -1.68 -5.37 -5.19
N LYS A 64 -0.75 -5.88 -6.00
CA LYS A 64 -0.98 -6.20 -7.42
C LYS A 64 -1.82 -7.46 -7.67
N THR A 65 -2.16 -8.23 -6.64
CA THR A 65 -2.95 -9.45 -6.79
C THR A 65 -4.35 -9.32 -6.19
N LYS A 66 -5.09 -8.31 -6.68
CA LYS A 66 -6.56 -8.35 -6.72
C LYS A 66 -7.09 -8.62 -8.14
N HIS A 67 -6.24 -9.06 -9.07
CA HIS A 67 -6.72 -9.87 -10.20
C HIS A 67 -7.15 -11.24 -9.65
N LEU A 68 -8.45 -11.32 -9.38
CA LEU A 68 -9.22 -12.49 -8.99
C LEU A 68 -9.44 -13.46 -10.19
N GLN A 69 -8.49 -13.53 -11.12
CA GLN A 69 -8.38 -14.47 -12.26
C GLN A 69 -6.87 -14.47 -12.59
N LEU A 70 -6.06 -15.53 -12.53
CA LEU A 70 -6.27 -16.93 -12.83
C LEU A 70 -5.59 -17.78 -11.76
N ARG A 71 -6.39 -18.52 -10.98
CA ARG A 71 -5.90 -19.69 -10.25
C ARG A 71 -5.82 -20.82 -11.29
N MET A 72 -4.68 -20.97 -11.97
CA MET A 72 -4.42 -22.21 -12.72
C MET A 72 -4.37 -23.37 -11.71
N PRO A 73 -5.18 -24.44 -11.87
CA PRO A 73 -5.16 -25.58 -10.95
C PRO A 73 -3.93 -26.48 -11.09
N GLU A 74 -2.97 -26.15 -11.97
CA GLU A 74 -1.90 -27.06 -12.39
C GLU A 74 -0.52 -26.76 -11.77
N VAL A 75 -0.43 -25.98 -10.69
CA VAL A 75 0.80 -25.94 -9.90
C VAL A 75 0.86 -27.18 -9.01
N ILE A 76 1.19 -28.31 -9.65
CA ILE A 76 1.74 -29.48 -8.98
C ILE A 76 2.98 -28.97 -8.23
N ARG A 77 2.97 -29.06 -6.91
CA ARG A 77 4.08 -28.64 -6.04
C ARG A 77 5.33 -29.38 -6.47
N GLY A 78 6.16 -28.73 -7.28
CA GLY A 78 7.44 -29.24 -7.74
C GLY A 78 8.33 -29.52 -6.54
N TYR A 79 8.54 -30.82 -6.33
CA TYR A 79 9.45 -31.47 -5.40
C TYR A 79 10.72 -30.65 -5.09
N CYS A 80 11.05 -30.50 -3.81
CA CYS A 80 12.37 -30.04 -3.36
C CYS A 80 13.38 -31.17 -3.62
N THR A 81 14.30 -30.99 -4.56
CA THR A 81 15.30 -32.00 -5.00
C THR A 81 16.44 -32.25 -4.00
N ARG A 82 16.29 -31.91 -2.71
CA ARG A 82 17.35 -32.06 -1.69
C ARG A 82 16.95 -32.90 -0.48
N GLN A 83 16.04 -33.85 -0.65
CA GLN A 83 15.66 -34.78 0.41
C GLN A 83 15.86 -36.20 -0.08
N TYR A 84 17.09 -36.71 0.01
CA TYR A 84 17.47 -38.01 0.59
C TYR A 84 18.99 -38.17 0.48
N LYS A 85 19.66 -38.08 1.63
CA LYS A 85 20.98 -38.65 1.85
C LYS A 85 20.73 -39.84 2.75
N HIS A 86 20.78 -41.05 2.22
CA HIS A 86 20.90 -42.25 3.06
C HIS A 86 21.48 -43.45 2.29
N HIS A 87 22.62 -43.88 2.81
CA HIS A 87 23.50 -45.03 2.53
C HIS A 87 24.25 -45.07 1.20
#